data_AF-A0A962S233-F1
#
_entry.id   AF-A0A962S233-F1
#
_cell.length_a   1.000
_cell.length_b   1.000
_cell.length_c   1.000
_cell.angle_alpha   90.00
_cell.angle_beta   90.00
_cell.angle_gamma   90.00
#
_symmetry.space_group_name_H-M   'P 1'
#
loop_
_entity.id
_entity.type
_entity.pdbx_description
1 polymer ?
#
loop_
_entity_poly.entity_id
_entity_poly.type
_entity_poly.pdbx_seq_one_letter_code
_entity_poly.pdbx_strand_id
1 'polypeptide(L)'
;MSFTLLSVHRIVWSAGLLTALLVGVPASVVAEGPSSAEYGVVLNLSGKQRMLSQKMSKEIMLVALGIQAEQNLENLRQTSSLFDKTLKGLRVGDADLRLPPTSSARILRQLDKVDQVWARFNSVVQEILSNNAVNAEQAAVVAKENLPLLKEMNKTVGLYENDAAGGGLKSAPGLAATINLSGKQRMLTQKMSKEFLLVANGYEAEDNKLALLETYTLFERTLKGLLDGDETLGLPGTKAPEIREQLAVVNKLWEQFKPLVEYGADYKTTSIELDRINALAETNLPLLAEMNKAVGMYEREAAR
;
A
#
# COMPACT_ATOMS: atom_id res chain seq x y z
N MET A 1 -37.00 -60.92 -78.07
CA MET A 1 -37.84 -60.77 -76.87
C MET A 1 -37.48 -59.42 -76.27
N SER A 2 -38.22 -58.35 -76.58
CA SER A 2 -39.37 -57.87 -75.79
C SER A 2 -38.89 -57.23 -74.48
N PHE A 3 -39.19 -56.00 -74.06
CA PHE A 3 -40.37 -55.16 -74.32
C PHE A 3 -40.09 -53.72 -73.77
N THR A 4 -40.72 -52.72 -74.39
CA THR A 4 -41.25 -51.44 -73.84
C THR A 4 -40.37 -50.25 -73.40
N LEU A 5 -40.61 -49.14 -74.11
CA LEU A 5 -40.50 -47.75 -73.68
C LEU A 5 -41.35 -47.43 -72.44
N LEU A 6 -40.90 -46.49 -71.61
CA LEU A 6 -41.77 -45.51 -70.95
C LEU A 6 -40.97 -44.23 -70.63
N SER A 7 -41.38 -43.16 -71.29
CA SER A 7 -41.01 -41.77 -71.10
C SER A 7 -41.83 -41.13 -69.97
N VAL A 8 -41.23 -40.49 -68.96
CA VAL A 8 -41.91 -39.45 -68.15
C VAL A 8 -40.92 -38.42 -67.55
N HIS A 9 -41.21 -37.15 -67.86
CA HIS A 9 -40.92 -35.86 -67.21
C HIS A 9 -39.55 -35.50 -66.58
N ARG A 10 -38.97 -34.44 -67.18
CA ARG A 10 -38.03 -33.49 -66.59
C ARG A 10 -38.64 -32.83 -65.34
N ILE A 11 -37.91 -32.86 -64.23
CA ILE A 11 -38.05 -31.91 -63.12
C ILE A 11 -36.70 -31.24 -62.94
N VAL A 12 -36.62 -29.96 -63.30
CA VAL A 12 -35.47 -29.10 -63.06
C VAL A 12 -35.59 -28.60 -61.61
N TRP A 13 -34.75 -29.11 -60.72
CA TRP A 13 -34.54 -28.50 -59.40
C TRP A 13 -33.41 -27.48 -59.52
N SER A 14 -33.76 -26.19 -59.54
CA SER A 14 -32.82 -25.10 -59.34
C SER A 14 -32.40 -25.08 -57.86
N ALA A 15 -31.22 -25.63 -57.56
CA ALA A 15 -30.60 -25.47 -56.25
C ALA A 15 -30.03 -24.04 -56.14
N GLY A 16 -30.75 -23.16 -55.43
CA GLY A 16 -30.26 -21.85 -55.06
C GLY A 16 -29.06 -21.98 -54.12
N LEU A 17 -27.92 -21.43 -54.51
CA LEU A 17 -26.77 -21.26 -53.62
C LEU A 17 -27.16 -20.24 -52.54
N LEU A 18 -27.43 -20.73 -51.33
CA LEU A 18 -27.56 -19.90 -50.14
C LEU A 18 -26.15 -19.59 -49.62
N THR A 19 -25.54 -18.51 -50.08
CA THR A 19 -24.32 -17.97 -49.45
C THR A 19 -24.70 -17.36 -48.11
N ALA A 20 -24.52 -18.13 -47.03
CA ALA A 20 -24.62 -17.62 -45.67
C ALA A 20 -23.48 -16.61 -45.42
N LEU A 21 -23.79 -15.32 -45.39
CA LEU A 21 -22.90 -14.30 -44.84
C LEU A 21 -22.79 -14.55 -43.33
N LEU A 22 -21.67 -15.15 -42.91
CA LEU A 22 -21.22 -15.11 -41.52
C LEU A 22 -20.85 -13.67 -41.17
N VAL A 23 -21.81 -12.91 -40.65
CA VAL A 23 -21.51 -11.66 -39.94
C VAL A 23 -20.80 -12.07 -38.66
N GLY A 24 -19.47 -11.99 -38.67
CA GLY A 24 -18.65 -12.18 -37.48
C GLY A 24 -19.04 -11.12 -36.46
N VAL A 25 -19.73 -11.54 -35.39
CA VAL A 25 -19.91 -10.70 -34.21
C VAL A 25 -18.51 -10.45 -33.68
N PRO A 26 -18.03 -9.19 -33.57
CA PRO A 26 -16.76 -8.95 -32.91
C PRO A 26 -16.88 -9.48 -31.49
N ALA A 27 -16.06 -10.48 -31.15
CA ALA A 27 -15.94 -10.92 -29.78
C ALA A 27 -15.55 -9.69 -28.95
N SER A 28 -16.47 -9.22 -28.11
CA SER A 28 -16.16 -8.21 -27.12
C SER A 28 -15.01 -8.77 -26.29
N VAL A 29 -13.81 -8.22 -26.49
CA VAL A 29 -12.71 -8.43 -25.55
C VAL A 29 -13.17 -7.77 -24.26
N VAL A 30 -13.83 -8.55 -23.40
CA VAL A 30 -13.99 -8.16 -22.01
C VAL A 30 -12.56 -8.07 -21.51
N ALA A 31 -12.09 -6.85 -21.22
CA ALA A 31 -10.78 -6.67 -20.61
C ALA A 31 -10.76 -7.54 -19.35
N GLU A 32 -10.00 -8.64 -19.38
CA GLU A 32 -9.79 -9.45 -18.19
C GLU A 32 -9.21 -8.53 -17.11
N GLY A 33 -9.76 -8.62 -15.90
CA GLY A 33 -9.23 -7.87 -14.76
C GLY A 33 -7.77 -8.25 -14.48
N PRO A 34 -7.08 -7.53 -13.59
CA PRO A 34 -5.71 -7.86 -13.22
C PRO A 34 -5.56 -9.34 -12.82
N SER A 35 -4.46 -9.96 -13.23
CA SER A 35 -4.05 -11.29 -12.76
C SER A 35 -3.78 -11.29 -11.24
N SER A 36 -3.72 -12.47 -10.63
CA SER A 36 -3.41 -12.59 -9.19
C SER A 36 -2.05 -11.97 -8.82
N ALA A 37 -1.05 -12.12 -9.69
CA ALA A 37 0.26 -11.52 -9.52
C ALA A 37 0.20 -9.98 -9.60
N GLU A 38 -0.56 -9.44 -10.56
CA GLU A 38 -0.77 -8.00 -10.69
C GLU A 38 -1.54 -7.42 -9.50
N TYR A 39 -2.56 -8.11 -8.98
CA TYR A 39 -3.24 -7.71 -7.75
C TYR A 39 -2.30 -7.69 -6.54
N GLY A 40 -1.37 -8.65 -6.44
CA GLY A 40 -0.32 -8.62 -5.42
C GLY A 40 0.54 -7.35 -5.48
N VAL A 41 0.97 -6.96 -6.68
CA VAL A 41 1.72 -5.71 -6.91
C VAL A 41 0.88 -4.47 -6.56
N VAL A 42 -0.37 -4.43 -6.99
CA VAL A 42 -1.29 -3.31 -6.72
C VAL A 42 -1.53 -3.16 -5.21
N LEU A 43 -1.79 -4.25 -4.49
CA LEU A 43 -1.98 -4.24 -3.03
C LEU A 43 -0.71 -3.79 -2.29
N ASN A 44 0.46 -4.28 -2.72
CA ASN A 44 1.72 -3.82 -2.16
C ASN A 44 1.91 -2.32 -2.37
N LEU A 45 1.84 -1.84 -3.60
CA LEU A 45 2.19 -0.46 -3.93
C LEU A 45 1.16 0.54 -3.41
N SER A 46 -0.13 0.23 -3.46
CA SER A 46 -1.17 1.03 -2.78
C SER A 46 -0.98 1.03 -1.25
N GLY A 47 -0.62 -0.12 -0.67
CA GLY A 47 -0.25 -0.23 0.73
C GLY A 47 0.97 0.62 1.10
N LYS A 48 1.96 0.71 0.19
CA LYS A 48 3.20 1.46 0.35
C LYS A 48 2.94 2.97 0.42
N GLN A 49 1.92 3.48 -0.27
CA GLN A 49 1.52 4.88 -0.19
C GLN A 49 1.19 5.32 1.24
N ARG A 50 0.52 4.45 2.03
CA ARG A 50 0.26 4.73 3.45
C ARG A 50 1.55 4.90 4.25
N MET A 51 2.54 4.05 3.99
CA MET A 51 3.84 4.14 4.64
C MET A 51 4.58 5.42 4.22
N LEU A 52 4.59 5.72 2.92
CA LEU A 52 5.26 6.90 2.38
C LEU A 52 4.67 8.20 2.93
N SER A 53 3.34 8.29 3.13
CA SER A 53 2.75 9.48 3.76
C SER A 53 3.25 9.69 5.19
N GLN A 54 3.37 8.62 5.98
CA GLN A 54 3.94 8.71 7.34
C GLN A 54 5.44 9.02 7.32
N LYS A 55 6.17 8.43 6.37
CA LYS A 55 7.61 8.63 6.19
C LYS A 55 7.94 10.08 5.83
N MET A 56 7.17 10.72 4.94
CA MET A 56 7.35 12.15 4.62
C MET A 56 7.17 13.02 5.86
N SER A 57 6.13 12.79 6.67
CA SER A 57 5.94 13.55 7.90
C SER A 57 7.07 13.31 8.91
N LYS A 58 7.56 12.07 9.05
CA LYS A 58 8.74 11.75 9.87
C LYS A 58 9.97 12.55 9.42
N GLU A 59 10.27 12.54 8.12
CA GLU A 59 11.40 13.26 7.52
C GLU A 59 11.29 14.77 7.77
N ILE A 60 10.11 15.35 7.58
CA ILE A 60 9.86 16.78 7.84
C ILE A 60 10.08 17.12 9.32
N MET A 61 9.58 16.29 10.26
CA MET A 61 9.79 16.53 11.69
C MET A 61 11.26 16.39 12.10
N LEU A 62 12.03 15.50 11.47
CA LEU A 62 13.48 15.42 11.69
C LEU A 62 14.19 16.69 11.19
N VAL A 63 13.80 17.22 10.02
CA VAL A 63 14.34 18.49 9.51
C VAL A 63 13.98 19.66 10.44
N ALA A 64 12.75 19.72 10.95
CA ALA A 64 12.31 20.75 11.90
C ALA A 64 13.15 20.76 13.19
N LEU A 65 13.61 19.59 13.63
CA LEU A 65 14.49 19.41 14.79
C LEU A 65 15.99 19.57 14.45
N GLY A 66 16.35 19.86 13.20
CA GLY A 66 17.74 19.96 12.74
C GLY A 66 18.49 18.62 12.68
N ILE A 67 17.78 17.49 12.75
CA ILE A 67 18.38 16.16 12.78
C ILE A 67 18.68 15.71 11.36
N GLN A 68 19.98 15.63 11.03
CA GLN A 68 20.46 15.20 9.71
C GLN A 68 19.66 15.90 8.58
N ALA A 69 19.46 17.22 8.70
CA ALA A 69 18.47 17.96 7.92
C ALA A 69 18.68 17.80 6.40
N GLU A 70 19.91 17.91 5.91
CA GLU A 70 20.24 17.70 4.49
C GLU A 70 19.85 16.30 4.00
N GLN A 71 20.21 15.26 4.77
CA GLN A 71 19.86 13.88 4.44
C GLN A 71 18.35 13.65 4.45
N ASN A 72 17.64 14.24 5.42
CA ASN A 72 16.18 14.10 5.51
C ASN A 72 15.45 14.91 4.42
N LEU A 73 15.99 16.03 3.94
CA LEU A 73 15.48 16.74 2.78
C LEU A 73 15.63 15.91 1.49
N GLU A 74 16.78 15.25 1.31
CA GLU A 74 16.97 14.35 0.16
C GLU A 74 16.04 13.13 0.26
N ASN A 75 15.91 12.53 1.45
CA ASN A 75 14.97 11.45 1.68
C ASN A 75 13.52 11.89 1.39
N LEU A 76 13.13 13.10 1.81
CA LEU A 76 11.80 13.68 1.54
C LEU A 76 11.54 13.86 0.05
N ARG A 77 12.54 14.32 -0.72
CA ARG A 77 12.46 14.45 -2.18
C ARG A 77 12.20 13.10 -2.85
N GLN A 78 12.94 12.07 -2.45
CA GLN A 78 12.77 10.72 -2.95
C GLN A 78 11.42 10.11 -2.54
N THR A 79 11.03 10.28 -1.28
CA THR A 79 9.76 9.74 -0.75
C THR A 79 8.55 10.38 -1.44
N SER A 80 8.55 11.70 -1.61
CA SER A 80 7.46 12.44 -2.28
C SER A 80 7.38 12.14 -3.77
N SER A 81 8.51 12.06 -4.47
CA SER A 81 8.55 11.65 -5.88
C SER A 81 8.02 10.23 -6.08
N LEU A 82 8.40 9.29 -5.22
CA LEU A 82 7.92 7.92 -5.28
C LEU A 82 6.42 7.82 -4.96
N PHE A 83 5.92 8.60 -4.01
CA PHE A 83 4.48 8.70 -3.72
C PHE A 83 3.72 9.16 -4.97
N ASP A 84 4.15 10.28 -5.57
CA ASP A 84 3.50 10.85 -6.75
C ASP A 84 3.52 9.92 -7.96
N LYS A 85 4.67 9.30 -8.27
CA LYS A 85 4.79 8.31 -9.36
C LYS A 85 3.83 7.14 -9.15
N THR A 86 3.81 6.58 -7.94
CA THR A 86 2.97 5.42 -7.64
C THR A 86 1.49 5.78 -7.65
N LEU A 87 1.08 6.94 -7.12
CA LEU A 87 -0.31 7.38 -7.12
C LEU A 87 -0.86 7.54 -8.54
N LYS A 88 -0.05 8.12 -9.45
CA LYS A 88 -0.37 8.18 -10.88
C LYS A 88 -0.45 6.79 -11.49
N GLY A 89 0.53 5.93 -11.21
CA GLY A 89 0.57 4.55 -11.68
C GLY A 89 -0.64 3.71 -11.25
N LEU A 90 -1.17 3.92 -10.05
CA LEU A 90 -2.40 3.24 -9.58
C LEU A 90 -3.64 3.60 -10.41
N ARG A 91 -3.62 4.72 -11.14
CA ARG A 91 -4.72 5.16 -12.00
C ARG A 91 -4.55 4.64 -13.42
N VAL A 92 -3.44 5.01 -14.05
CA VAL A 92 -3.22 4.84 -15.50
C VAL A 92 -2.26 3.71 -15.85
N GLY A 93 -1.76 3.00 -14.85
CA GLY A 93 -0.69 2.01 -15.00
C GLY A 93 0.70 2.65 -15.02
N ASP A 94 1.71 1.85 -14.72
CA ASP A 94 3.12 2.22 -14.81
C ASP A 94 3.95 0.95 -15.04
N ALA A 95 4.61 0.85 -16.20
CA ALA A 95 5.34 -0.34 -16.61
C ALA A 95 6.57 -0.61 -15.73
N ASP A 96 7.27 0.44 -15.28
CA ASP A 96 8.44 0.30 -14.40
C ASP A 96 8.04 -0.27 -13.04
N LEU A 97 6.87 0.14 -12.55
CA LEU A 97 6.29 -0.32 -11.29
C LEU A 97 5.49 -1.62 -11.44
N ARG A 98 5.31 -2.12 -12.67
CA ARG A 98 4.44 -3.27 -12.99
C ARG A 98 3.00 -3.07 -12.49
N LEU A 99 2.53 -1.82 -12.53
CA LEU A 99 1.17 -1.46 -12.16
C LEU A 99 0.27 -1.54 -13.39
N PRO A 100 -0.78 -2.37 -13.38
CA PRO A 100 -1.83 -2.28 -14.38
C PRO A 100 -2.69 -1.02 -14.13
N PRO A 101 -3.33 -0.46 -15.16
CA PRO A 101 -4.34 0.58 -14.98
C PRO A 101 -5.56 0.02 -14.24
N THR A 102 -6.29 0.88 -13.52
CA THR A 102 -7.58 0.50 -12.93
C THR A 102 -8.75 1.05 -13.76
N SER A 103 -9.70 0.19 -14.09
CA SER A 103 -10.97 0.57 -14.74
C SER A 103 -12.13 0.71 -13.75
N SER A 104 -11.90 0.40 -12.47
CA SER A 104 -12.93 0.43 -11.43
C SER A 104 -13.34 1.87 -11.10
N ALA A 105 -14.54 2.27 -11.53
CA ALA A 105 -15.07 3.61 -11.28
C ALA A 105 -15.12 3.98 -9.79
N ARG A 106 -15.29 2.98 -8.90
CA ARG A 106 -15.28 3.19 -7.44
C ARG A 106 -13.88 3.53 -6.94
N ILE A 107 -12.86 2.82 -7.43
CA ILE A 107 -11.45 3.07 -7.08
C ILE A 107 -11.01 4.41 -7.65
N LEU A 108 -11.32 4.71 -8.92
CA LEU A 108 -11.00 5.98 -9.56
C LEU A 108 -11.54 7.19 -8.77
N ARG A 109 -12.81 7.15 -8.34
CA ARG A 109 -13.39 8.21 -7.48
C ARG A 109 -12.71 8.35 -6.13
N GLN A 110 -12.16 7.26 -5.59
CA GLN A 110 -11.42 7.30 -4.33
C GLN A 110 -10.01 7.87 -4.54
N LEU A 111 -9.35 7.54 -5.66
CA LEU A 111 -8.09 8.16 -6.06
C LEU A 111 -8.24 9.66 -6.30
N ASP A 112 -9.38 10.12 -6.85
CA ASP A 112 -9.65 11.57 -6.99
C ASP A 112 -9.66 12.30 -5.63
N LYS A 113 -10.15 11.65 -4.56
CA LYS A 113 -10.11 12.20 -3.20
C LYS A 113 -8.69 12.21 -2.64
N VAL A 114 -7.92 11.15 -2.92
CA VAL A 114 -6.50 11.10 -2.54
C VAL A 114 -5.75 12.23 -3.23
N ASP A 115 -5.96 12.46 -4.54
CA ASP A 115 -5.31 13.53 -5.30
C ASP A 115 -5.60 14.92 -4.70
N GLN A 116 -6.83 15.18 -4.26
CA GLN A 116 -7.19 16.45 -3.63
C GLN A 116 -6.47 16.69 -2.29
N VAL A 117 -6.35 15.65 -1.46
CA VAL A 117 -5.64 15.75 -0.17
C VAL A 117 -4.13 15.80 -0.41
N TRP A 118 -3.63 14.99 -1.34
CA TRP A 118 -2.23 14.96 -1.74
C TRP A 118 -1.77 16.30 -2.30
N ALA A 119 -2.56 16.98 -3.13
CA ALA A 119 -2.19 18.28 -3.68
C ALA A 119 -1.89 19.33 -2.58
N ARG A 120 -2.68 19.36 -1.50
CA ARG A 120 -2.45 20.25 -0.35
C ARG A 120 -1.18 19.87 0.41
N PHE A 121 -1.04 18.59 0.74
CA PHE A 121 0.13 18.08 1.46
C PHE A 121 1.42 18.29 0.65
N ASN A 122 1.38 17.99 -0.65
CA ASN A 122 2.52 18.11 -1.55
C ASN A 122 2.94 19.58 -1.76
N SER A 123 2.01 20.53 -1.75
CA SER A 123 2.37 21.97 -1.82
C SER A 123 3.34 22.34 -0.70
N VAL A 124 3.04 21.91 0.53
CA VAL A 124 3.92 22.15 1.70
C VAL A 124 5.25 21.41 1.56
N VAL A 125 5.22 20.17 1.07
CA VAL A 125 6.45 19.41 0.80
C VAL A 125 7.34 20.13 -0.22
N GLN A 126 6.79 20.63 -1.32
CA GLN A 126 7.56 21.32 -2.34
C GLN A 126 8.12 22.65 -1.83
N GLU A 127 7.36 23.41 -1.03
CA GLU A 127 7.87 24.62 -0.38
C GLU A 127 9.07 24.32 0.53
N ILE A 128 8.97 23.30 1.39
CA ILE A 128 10.07 22.83 2.25
C ILE A 128 11.31 22.47 1.40
N LEU A 129 11.12 21.68 0.34
CA LEU A 129 12.20 21.22 -0.54
C LEU A 129 12.83 22.35 -1.36
N SER A 130 12.08 23.42 -1.64
CA SER A 130 12.58 24.60 -2.37
C SER A 130 13.35 25.54 -1.45
N ASN A 131 12.93 25.67 -0.20
CA ASN A 131 13.59 26.52 0.80
C ASN A 131 14.71 25.80 1.55
N ASN A 132 14.83 24.48 1.41
CA ASN A 132 15.74 23.61 2.16
C ASN A 132 15.62 23.78 3.69
N ALA A 133 14.41 24.09 4.16
CA ALA A 133 14.14 24.34 5.57
C ALA A 133 12.66 24.08 5.88
N VAL A 134 12.38 23.74 7.13
CA VAL A 134 11.02 23.60 7.66
C VAL A 134 10.79 24.70 8.69
N ASN A 135 9.73 25.48 8.51
CA ASN A 135 9.28 26.44 9.52
C ASN A 135 8.15 25.85 10.40
N ALA A 136 7.84 26.53 11.50
CA ALA A 136 6.86 26.05 12.49
C ALA A 136 5.43 25.92 11.93
N GLU A 137 5.04 26.78 10.99
CA GLU A 137 3.73 26.73 10.32
C GLU A 137 3.63 25.50 9.41
N GLN A 138 4.64 25.26 8.59
CA GLN A 138 4.72 24.08 7.73
C GLN A 138 4.70 22.78 8.53
N ALA A 139 5.46 22.72 9.63
CA ALA A 139 5.45 21.57 10.53
C ALA A 139 4.06 21.32 11.15
N ALA A 140 3.36 22.38 11.58
CA ALA A 140 2.00 22.28 12.10
C ALA A 140 0.99 21.80 11.03
N VAL A 141 1.10 22.31 9.79
CA VAL A 141 0.26 21.85 8.68
C VAL A 141 0.51 20.36 8.39
N VAL A 142 1.76 19.92 8.38
CA VAL A 142 2.11 18.51 8.15
C VAL A 142 1.58 17.61 9.26
N ALA A 143 1.63 18.04 10.52
CA ALA A 143 1.05 17.31 11.65
C ALA A 143 -0.45 17.06 11.44
N LYS A 144 -1.17 18.09 10.99
CA LYS A 144 -2.63 18.06 10.78
C LYS A 144 -3.06 17.31 9.51
N GLU A 145 -2.39 17.54 8.38
CA GLU A 145 -2.81 17.03 7.06
C GLU A 145 -2.36 15.58 6.79
N ASN A 146 -1.46 15.04 7.61
CA ASN A 146 -0.98 13.65 7.45
C ASN A 146 -2.08 12.59 7.64
N LEU A 147 -2.92 12.73 8.68
CA LEU A 147 -3.96 11.74 9.00
C LEU A 147 -5.08 11.68 7.95
N PRO A 148 -5.59 12.80 7.40
CA PRO A 148 -6.47 12.78 6.24
C PRO A 148 -5.90 11.98 5.06
N LEU A 149 -4.63 12.21 4.69
CA LEU A 149 -3.99 11.50 3.58
C LEU A 149 -3.89 9.99 3.87
N LEU A 150 -3.48 9.61 5.08
CA LEU A 150 -3.46 8.21 5.52
C LEU A 150 -4.85 7.57 5.44
N LYS A 151 -5.90 8.29 5.86
CA LYS A 151 -7.28 7.81 5.85
C LYS A 151 -7.79 7.53 4.44
N GLU A 152 -7.56 8.44 3.50
CA GLU A 152 -7.98 8.23 2.11
C GLU A 152 -7.16 7.13 1.41
N MET A 153 -5.87 6.98 1.75
CA MET A 153 -5.07 5.85 1.28
C MET A 153 -5.52 4.51 1.88
N ASN A 154 -5.89 4.47 3.17
CA ASN A 154 -6.46 3.28 3.79
C ASN A 154 -7.75 2.81 3.09
N LYS A 155 -8.64 3.75 2.74
CA LYS A 155 -9.85 3.44 1.96
C LYS A 155 -9.49 2.88 0.59
N THR A 156 -8.51 3.47 -0.09
CA THR A 156 -8.04 3.01 -1.41
C THR A 156 -7.54 1.57 -1.37
N VAL A 157 -6.72 1.22 -0.38
CA VAL A 157 -6.25 -0.17 -0.18
C VAL A 157 -7.43 -1.12 0.03
N GLY A 158 -8.38 -0.75 0.91
CA GLY A 158 -9.57 -1.58 1.16
C GLY A 158 -10.43 -1.78 -0.08
N LEU A 159 -10.48 -0.80 -1.00
CA LEU A 159 -11.17 -0.98 -2.28
C LEU A 159 -10.43 -1.97 -3.19
N TYR A 160 -9.10 -1.88 -3.26
CA TYR A 160 -8.29 -2.85 -4.02
C TYR A 160 -8.37 -4.27 -3.44
N GLU A 161 -8.43 -4.42 -2.11
CA GLU A 161 -8.65 -5.72 -1.47
C GLU A 161 -9.98 -6.34 -1.87
N ASN A 162 -11.05 -5.54 -1.86
CA ASN A 162 -12.38 -6.00 -2.27
C ASN A 162 -12.43 -6.33 -3.77
N ASP A 163 -11.77 -5.53 -4.60
CA ASP A 163 -11.68 -5.74 -6.05
C ASP A 163 -10.92 -7.04 -6.37
N ALA A 164 -9.79 -7.28 -5.71
CA ALA A 164 -9.01 -8.51 -5.85
C ALA A 164 -9.81 -9.77 -5.45
N ALA A 165 -10.61 -9.68 -4.38
CA ALA A 165 -11.47 -10.77 -3.93
C ALA A 165 -12.58 -11.13 -4.94
N GLY A 166 -13.09 -10.14 -5.69
CA GLY A 166 -14.10 -10.35 -6.73
C GLY A 166 -13.52 -10.74 -8.10
N GLY A 167 -12.28 -10.32 -8.40
CA GLY A 167 -11.68 -10.36 -9.74
C GLY A 167 -10.79 -11.57 -10.07
N GLY A 168 -10.52 -12.48 -9.13
CA GLY A 168 -9.76 -13.70 -9.43
C GLY A 168 -8.64 -14.05 -8.46
N LEU A 169 -8.42 -13.29 -7.37
CA LEU A 169 -7.68 -13.81 -6.23
C LEU A 169 -8.55 -14.87 -5.54
N LYS A 170 -8.63 -16.09 -6.10
CA LYS A 170 -9.12 -17.31 -5.41
C LYS A 170 -8.12 -17.63 -4.31
N SER A 171 -8.10 -16.78 -3.31
CA SER A 171 -7.06 -16.73 -2.29
C SER A 171 -7.23 -17.92 -1.37
N ALA A 172 -6.12 -18.55 -0.97
CA ALA A 172 -6.10 -19.28 0.28
C ALA A 172 -6.69 -18.37 1.38
N PRO A 173 -7.58 -18.89 2.26
CA PRO A 173 -8.19 -18.09 3.31
C PRO A 173 -7.14 -17.26 4.07
N GLY A 174 -7.33 -15.94 4.12
CA GLY A 174 -6.45 -15.01 4.85
C GLY A 174 -5.23 -14.47 4.08
N LEU A 175 -5.00 -14.82 2.81
CA LEU A 175 -3.84 -14.33 2.05
C LEU A 175 -3.84 -12.81 1.83
N ALA A 176 -4.96 -12.25 1.36
CA ALA A 176 -5.09 -10.80 1.17
C ALA A 176 -4.91 -10.04 2.50
N ALA A 177 -5.52 -10.54 3.58
CA ALA A 177 -5.34 -10.00 4.93
C ALA A 177 -3.88 -10.06 5.37
N THR A 178 -3.16 -11.16 5.09
CA THR A 178 -1.74 -11.32 5.42
C THR A 178 -0.87 -10.31 4.67
N ILE A 179 -1.07 -10.12 3.36
CA ILE A 179 -0.34 -9.12 2.56
C ILE A 179 -0.63 -7.70 3.07
N ASN A 180 -1.90 -7.37 3.32
CA ASN A 180 -2.26 -6.04 3.80
C ASN A 180 -1.71 -5.76 5.20
N LEU A 181 -1.83 -6.70 6.14
CA LEU A 181 -1.39 -6.52 7.52
C LEU A 181 0.14 -6.56 7.68
N SER A 182 0.84 -7.39 6.90
CA SER A 182 2.31 -7.29 6.78
C SER A 182 2.71 -5.95 6.15
N GLY A 183 2.05 -5.53 5.07
CA GLY A 183 2.23 -4.21 4.47
C GLY A 183 1.88 -3.04 5.41
N LYS A 184 1.02 -3.27 6.40
CA LYS A 184 0.66 -2.32 7.45
C LYS A 184 1.79 -2.18 8.47
N GLN A 185 2.55 -3.23 8.76
CA GLN A 185 3.68 -3.17 9.71
C GLN A 185 4.69 -2.09 9.32
N ARG A 186 5.15 -2.06 8.06
CA ARG A 186 6.07 -1.00 7.60
C ARG A 186 5.49 0.39 7.78
N MET A 187 4.18 0.58 7.56
CA MET A 187 3.53 1.86 7.82
C MET A 187 3.53 2.19 9.32
N LEU A 188 3.20 1.23 10.17
CA LEU A 188 3.17 1.41 11.63
C LEU A 188 4.56 1.80 12.16
N THR A 189 5.66 1.22 11.64
CA THR A 189 7.03 1.66 12.03
C THR A 189 7.26 3.15 11.74
N GLN A 190 6.75 3.66 10.61
CA GLN A 190 6.91 5.07 10.25
C GLN A 190 5.93 5.96 11.02
N LYS A 191 4.70 5.48 11.26
CA LYS A 191 3.67 6.17 12.06
C LYS A 191 4.13 6.37 13.51
N MET A 192 4.71 5.33 14.13
CA MET A 192 5.29 5.42 15.47
C MET A 192 6.39 6.47 15.54
N SER A 193 7.33 6.46 14.58
CA SER A 193 8.39 7.48 14.56
C SER A 193 7.83 8.88 14.35
N LYS A 194 6.85 9.06 13.46
CA LYS A 194 6.19 10.35 13.25
C LYS A 194 5.52 10.84 14.54
N GLU A 195 4.74 10.00 15.22
CA GLU A 195 4.04 10.35 16.47
C GLU A 195 5.03 10.71 17.58
N PHE A 196 6.07 9.90 17.76
CA PHE A 196 7.16 10.21 18.69
C PHE A 196 7.81 11.58 18.39
N LEU A 197 8.06 11.89 17.12
CA LEU A 197 8.65 13.18 16.72
C LEU A 197 7.67 14.35 16.87
N LEU A 198 6.36 14.12 16.71
CA LEU A 198 5.34 15.13 16.97
C LEU A 198 5.30 15.48 18.47
N VAL A 199 5.41 14.48 19.36
CA VAL A 199 5.60 14.70 20.80
C VAL A 199 6.88 15.51 21.05
N ALA A 200 8.00 15.14 20.42
CA ALA A 200 9.28 15.83 20.59
C ALA A 200 9.24 17.30 20.12
N ASN A 201 8.47 17.61 19.08
CA ASN A 201 8.26 18.97 18.58
C ASN A 201 7.15 19.74 19.33
N GLY A 202 6.43 19.10 20.26
CA GLY A 202 5.35 19.73 21.03
C GLY A 202 4.03 19.91 20.25
N TYR A 203 3.85 19.23 19.12
CA TYR A 203 2.60 19.29 18.34
C TYR A 203 1.60 18.29 18.88
N GLU A 204 0.48 18.78 19.45
CA GLU A 204 -0.61 17.93 19.98
C GLU A 204 -0.05 16.78 20.85
N ALA A 205 0.86 17.10 21.78
CA ALA A 205 1.72 16.11 22.42
C ALA A 205 0.94 15.01 23.17
N GLU A 206 -0.12 15.37 23.90
CA GLU A 206 -0.94 14.37 24.62
C GLU A 206 -1.72 13.45 23.66
N ASP A 207 -2.27 14.01 22.57
CA ASP A 207 -2.96 13.20 21.56
C ASP A 207 -1.97 12.28 20.83
N ASN A 208 -0.75 12.74 20.56
CA ASN A 208 0.28 11.93 19.92
C ASN A 208 0.88 10.86 20.86
N LYS A 209 0.92 11.08 22.18
CA LYS A 209 1.25 10.03 23.16
C LYS A 209 0.24 8.89 23.11
N LEU A 210 -1.06 9.23 23.12
CA LEU A 210 -2.14 8.25 22.99
C LEU A 210 -2.09 7.53 21.64
N ALA A 211 -1.90 8.29 20.55
CA ALA A 211 -1.79 7.71 19.21
C ALA A 211 -0.57 6.77 19.11
N LEU A 212 0.56 7.12 19.71
CA LEU A 212 1.76 6.28 19.75
C LEU A 212 1.50 4.97 20.50
N LEU A 213 0.84 5.05 21.67
CA LEU A 213 0.39 3.89 22.45
C LEU A 213 -0.47 2.94 21.62
N GLU A 214 -1.47 3.47 20.93
CA GLU A 214 -2.34 2.68 20.05
C GLU A 214 -1.55 2.07 18.89
N THR A 215 -0.66 2.83 18.26
CA THR A 215 0.11 2.38 17.10
C THR A 215 1.04 1.23 17.46
N TYR A 216 1.79 1.34 18.56
CA TYR A 216 2.71 0.27 18.93
C TYR A 216 1.98 -0.96 19.45
N THR A 217 0.88 -0.79 20.20
CA THR A 217 0.03 -1.92 20.62
C THR A 217 -0.51 -2.68 19.41
N LEU A 218 -0.95 -1.95 18.38
CA LEU A 218 -1.43 -2.54 17.14
C LEU A 218 -0.29 -3.26 16.40
N PHE A 219 0.91 -2.67 16.33
CA PHE A 219 2.09 -3.30 15.74
C PHE A 219 2.39 -4.64 16.41
N GLU A 220 2.46 -4.69 17.74
CA GLU A 220 2.73 -5.92 18.48
C GLU A 220 1.70 -7.01 18.24
N ARG A 221 0.40 -6.65 18.32
CA ARG A 221 -0.69 -7.61 18.06
C ARG A 221 -0.61 -8.18 16.66
N THR A 222 -0.36 -7.34 15.67
CA THR A 222 -0.32 -7.75 14.26
C THR A 222 0.94 -8.54 13.93
N LEU A 223 2.11 -8.19 14.47
CA LEU A 223 3.34 -8.98 14.34
C LEU A 223 3.16 -10.37 14.97
N LYS A 224 2.56 -10.45 16.16
CA LYS A 224 2.19 -11.72 16.79
C LYS A 224 1.20 -12.52 15.94
N GLY A 225 0.17 -11.87 15.41
CA GLY A 225 -0.81 -12.51 14.53
C GLY A 225 -0.21 -13.03 13.24
N LEU A 226 0.81 -12.35 12.67
CA LEU A 226 1.54 -12.84 11.50
C LEU A 226 2.33 -14.12 11.84
N LEU A 227 2.93 -14.20 13.03
CA LEU A 227 3.66 -15.39 13.49
C LEU A 227 2.72 -16.55 13.84
N ASP A 228 1.77 -16.32 14.73
CA ASP A 228 1.03 -17.39 15.43
C ASP A 228 -0.42 -17.54 14.95
N GLY A 229 -0.93 -16.56 14.20
CA GLY A 229 -2.33 -16.42 13.86
C GLY A 229 -3.08 -15.48 14.80
N ASP A 230 -4.13 -14.84 14.27
CA ASP A 230 -5.11 -14.04 15.02
C ASP A 230 -6.43 -14.11 14.25
N GLU A 231 -7.38 -14.89 14.77
CA GLU A 231 -8.68 -15.13 14.12
C GLU A 231 -9.47 -13.82 13.94
N THR A 232 -9.39 -12.91 14.91
CA THR A 232 -10.08 -11.61 14.84
C THR A 232 -9.50 -10.73 13.74
N LEU A 233 -8.21 -10.87 13.45
CA LEU A 233 -7.54 -10.19 12.32
C LEU A 233 -7.60 -10.97 11.00
N GLY A 234 -8.19 -12.17 11.00
CA GLY A 234 -8.21 -13.06 9.84
C GLY A 234 -6.83 -13.56 9.42
N LEU A 235 -5.88 -13.62 10.37
CA LEU A 235 -4.51 -14.07 10.13
C LEU A 235 -4.40 -15.57 10.44
N PRO A 236 -4.04 -16.41 9.45
CA PRO A 236 -3.90 -17.86 9.65
C PRO A 236 -2.60 -18.26 10.37
N GLY A 237 -1.70 -17.30 10.60
CA GLY A 237 -0.34 -17.55 11.07
C GLY A 237 0.59 -18.04 9.94
N THR A 238 1.88 -17.78 10.09
CA THR A 238 2.87 -18.07 9.03
C THR A 238 3.51 -19.43 9.25
N LYS A 239 3.37 -20.32 8.27
CA LYS A 239 3.96 -21.68 8.32
C LYS A 239 5.31 -21.77 7.62
N ALA A 240 5.53 -21.01 6.56
CA ALA A 240 6.77 -21.01 5.78
C ALA A 240 7.99 -20.66 6.68
N PRO A 241 8.95 -21.60 6.89
CA PRO A 241 10.07 -21.40 7.80
C PRO A 241 10.87 -20.13 7.52
N GLU A 242 11.16 -19.85 6.26
CA GLU A 242 11.91 -18.69 5.81
C GLU A 242 11.24 -17.36 6.18
N ILE A 243 9.90 -17.28 6.08
CA ILE A 243 9.15 -16.08 6.46
C ILE A 243 9.14 -15.93 7.98
N ARG A 244 9.00 -17.04 8.72
CA ARG A 244 9.08 -17.01 10.20
C ARG A 244 10.44 -16.54 10.69
N GLU A 245 11.53 -17.00 10.07
CA GLU A 245 12.89 -16.54 10.37
C GLU A 245 13.02 -15.03 10.13
N GLN A 246 12.52 -14.53 8.99
CA GLN A 246 12.52 -13.10 8.69
C GLN A 246 11.69 -12.29 9.71
N LEU A 247 10.54 -12.79 10.15
CA LEU A 247 9.74 -12.16 11.21
C LEU A 247 10.45 -12.18 12.57
N ALA A 248 11.25 -13.20 12.86
CA ALA A 248 12.08 -13.24 14.07
C ALA A 248 13.16 -12.14 14.05
N VAL A 249 13.75 -11.86 12.88
CA VAL A 249 14.66 -10.71 12.69
C VAL A 249 13.93 -9.39 12.95
N VAL A 250 12.70 -9.24 12.41
CA VAL A 250 11.86 -8.06 12.67
C VAL A 250 11.56 -7.93 14.17
N ASN A 251 11.22 -9.03 14.86
CA ASN A 251 10.95 -9.00 16.29
C ASN A 251 12.17 -8.56 17.11
N LYS A 252 13.37 -9.04 16.77
CA LYS A 252 14.61 -8.62 17.44
C LYS A 252 14.91 -7.13 17.27
N LEU A 253 14.62 -6.56 16.10
CA LEU A 253 14.75 -5.12 15.86
C LEU A 253 13.66 -4.33 16.59
N TRP A 254 12.44 -4.88 16.64
CA TRP A 254 11.34 -4.32 17.41
C TRP A 254 11.69 -4.22 18.91
N GLU A 255 12.32 -5.23 19.51
CA GLU A 255 12.76 -5.20 20.91
C GLU A 255 13.73 -4.04 21.22
N GLN A 256 14.49 -3.57 20.24
CA GLN A 256 15.37 -2.40 20.38
C GLN A 256 14.63 -1.08 20.18
N PHE A 257 13.62 -1.06 19.29
CA PHE A 257 12.84 0.12 18.96
C PHE A 257 11.74 0.40 20.01
N LYS A 258 11.18 -0.65 20.62
CA LYS A 258 10.07 -0.60 21.57
C LYS A 258 10.30 0.34 22.77
N PRO A 259 11.45 0.28 23.49
CA PRO A 259 11.66 1.15 24.64
C PRO A 259 11.62 2.64 24.30
N LEU A 260 11.98 3.02 23.07
CA LEU A 260 11.92 4.41 22.62
C LEU A 260 10.46 4.86 22.47
N VAL A 261 9.63 4.06 21.80
CA VAL A 261 8.23 4.43 21.59
C VAL A 261 7.39 4.33 22.86
N GLU A 262 7.70 3.40 23.77
CA GLU A 262 7.08 3.34 25.10
C GLU A 262 7.44 4.60 25.91
N TYR A 263 8.70 5.04 25.88
CA TYR A 263 9.09 6.30 26.51
C TYR A 263 8.31 7.48 25.94
N GLY A 264 8.22 7.59 24.60
CA GLY A 264 7.48 8.68 23.97
C GLY A 264 5.97 8.66 24.23
N ALA A 265 5.40 7.49 24.53
CA ALA A 265 3.97 7.32 24.81
C ALA A 265 3.59 7.47 26.29
N ASP A 266 4.56 7.41 27.21
CA ASP A 266 4.30 7.55 28.64
C ASP A 266 3.73 8.95 28.95
N TYR A 267 2.61 9.00 29.67
CA TYR A 267 1.98 10.24 30.12
C TYR A 267 2.93 11.10 30.96
N LYS A 268 3.90 10.49 31.63
CA LYS A 268 4.93 11.17 32.44
C LYS A 268 6.02 11.83 31.61
N THR A 269 6.14 11.51 30.33
CA THR A 269 7.16 12.09 29.45
C THR A 269 6.80 13.55 29.15
N THR A 270 7.56 14.48 29.71
CA THR A 270 7.35 15.93 29.52
C THR A 270 8.19 16.52 28.38
N SER A 271 9.29 15.85 28.04
CA SER A 271 10.18 16.22 26.93
C SER A 271 10.91 14.98 26.41
N ILE A 272 11.32 15.02 25.15
CA ILE A 272 12.12 13.95 24.53
C ILE A 272 13.52 14.50 24.23
N GLU A 273 14.53 13.84 24.75
CA GLU A 273 15.93 14.24 24.61
C GLU A 273 16.47 13.96 23.21
N LEU A 274 17.43 14.79 22.78
CA LEU A 274 18.09 14.68 21.47
C LEU A 274 18.65 13.28 21.20
N ASP A 275 19.27 12.64 22.19
CA ASP A 275 19.84 11.30 22.05
C ASP A 275 18.77 10.24 21.75
N ARG A 276 17.55 10.39 22.30
CA ARG A 276 16.43 9.49 22.00
C ARG A 276 15.86 9.73 20.60
N ILE A 277 15.84 10.98 20.15
CA ILE A 277 15.43 11.34 18.79
C ILE A 277 16.40 10.72 17.77
N ASN A 278 17.71 10.84 18.02
CA ASN A 278 18.73 10.21 17.18
C ASN A 278 18.61 8.68 17.20
N ALA A 279 18.49 8.08 18.40
CA ALA A 279 18.32 6.63 18.53
C ALA A 279 17.08 6.13 17.78
N LEU A 280 15.95 6.85 17.83
CA LEU A 280 14.74 6.54 17.08
C LEU A 280 14.99 6.57 15.57
N ALA A 281 15.65 7.62 15.07
CA ALA A 281 15.95 7.75 13.64
C ALA A 281 16.84 6.59 13.14
N GLU A 282 17.86 6.24 13.91
CA GLU A 282 18.81 5.16 13.58
C GLU A 282 18.16 3.77 13.63
N THR A 283 17.40 3.46 14.69
CA THR A 283 16.79 2.14 14.90
C THR A 283 15.58 1.90 13.99
N ASN A 284 14.91 2.94 13.51
CA ASN A 284 13.76 2.82 12.62
C ASN A 284 14.13 2.29 11.21
N LEU A 285 15.30 2.67 10.68
CA LEU A 285 15.67 2.33 9.30
C LEU A 285 15.88 0.81 9.10
N PRO A 286 16.65 0.09 9.95
CA PRO A 286 16.76 -1.36 9.88
C PRO A 286 15.40 -2.05 10.04
N LEU A 287 14.57 -1.60 11.00
CA LEU A 287 13.26 -2.19 11.24
C LEU A 287 12.35 -2.07 10.01
N LEU A 288 12.31 -0.90 9.37
CA LEU A 288 11.60 -0.69 8.11
C LEU A 288 12.13 -1.60 7.00
N ALA A 289 13.46 -1.71 6.87
CA ALA A 289 14.10 -2.50 5.82
C ALA A 289 13.77 -3.99 5.94
N GLU A 290 13.91 -4.56 7.14
CA GLU A 290 13.59 -5.98 7.39
C GLU A 290 12.08 -6.26 7.26
N MET A 291 11.22 -5.31 7.66
CA MET A 291 9.79 -5.46 7.44
C MET A 291 9.42 -5.40 5.94
N ASN A 292 10.09 -4.56 5.14
CA ASN A 292 9.91 -4.56 3.68
C ASN A 292 10.34 -5.90 3.06
N LYS A 293 11.42 -6.53 3.57
CA LYS A 293 11.83 -7.87 3.12
C LYS A 293 10.75 -8.91 3.42
N ALA A 294 10.20 -8.92 4.64
CA ALA A 294 9.11 -9.82 5.02
C ALA A 294 7.88 -9.68 4.11
N VAL A 295 7.46 -8.44 3.82
CA VAL A 295 6.35 -8.16 2.88
C VAL A 295 6.63 -8.74 1.49
N GLY A 296 7.84 -8.53 0.96
CA GLY A 296 8.23 -9.10 -0.33
C GLY A 296 8.29 -10.64 -0.34
N MET A 297 8.55 -11.27 0.81
CA MET A 297 8.46 -12.73 0.95
C MET A 297 7.02 -13.22 0.91
N TYR A 298 6.09 -12.54 1.60
CA TYR A 298 4.66 -12.84 1.49
C TYR A 298 4.13 -12.68 0.07
N GLU A 299 4.55 -11.65 -0.65
CA GLU A 299 4.16 -11.45 -2.06
C GLU A 299 4.63 -12.59 -2.96
N ARG A 300 5.86 -13.06 -2.77
CA ARG A 300 6.39 -14.20 -3.54
C ARG A 300 5.68 -15.50 -3.19
N GLU A 301 5.41 -15.72 -1.92
CA GLU A 301 4.67 -16.91 -1.45
C GLU A 301 3.23 -16.91 -1.98
N ALA A 302 2.58 -15.74 -2.02
CA ALA A 302 1.24 -15.57 -2.58
C ALA A 302 1.14 -15.84 -4.08
N ALA A 303 2.26 -15.72 -4.80
CA ALA A 303 2.34 -15.88 -6.25
C ALA A 303 2.72 -17.30 -6.70
N ARG A 304 3.01 -18.21 -5.76
CA ARG A 304 3.29 -19.64 -6.00
C ARG A 304 1.99 -20.42 -6.15
#